data_AF-A0A1Y3EJJ8-F1
#
_entry.id   AF-A0A1Y3EJJ8-F1
#
_cell.length_a   1.000
_cell.length_b   1.000
_cell.length_c   1.000
_cell.angle_alpha   90.00
_cell.angle_beta   90.00
_cell.angle_gamma   90.00
#
_symmetry.space_group_name_H-M   'P 1'
#
loop_
_entity.id
_entity.type
_entity.pdbx_description
1 polymer ?
#
loop_
_entity_poly.entity_id
_entity_poly.type
_entity_poly.pdbx_seq_one_letter_code
_entity_poly.pdbx_strand_id
1 'polypeptide(L)'
;MTEQKSVAHRDFYNIRKVDTHVHAASSMNQKHLLRFMKKKVRTEGNRVVLMRGDTPVTLEQVFKEVGLTAFDLSVDSLDVHADRNTFHRFDKFNSKYNPLGQSVLRDIFIKTDNYIKGEFFAEVMK
;
A
#
# COMPACT_ATOMS: atom_id res chain seq x y z
N MET A 1 -16.30 35.24 13.10
CA MET A 1 -15.96 35.28 11.65
C MET A 1 -15.31 36.60 11.21
N THR A 2 -15.56 37.73 11.89
CA THR A 2 -15.01 39.04 11.52
C THR A 2 -13.47 39.08 11.53
N GLU A 3 -12.83 38.46 12.53
CA GLU A 3 -11.36 38.43 12.60
C GLU A 3 -10.70 37.60 11.50
N GLN A 4 -11.27 36.44 11.13
CA GLN A 4 -10.77 35.64 10.00
C GLN A 4 -10.91 36.38 8.66
N LYS A 5 -11.98 37.16 8.48
CA LYS A 5 -12.17 37.99 7.28
C LYS A 5 -11.16 39.15 7.18
N SER A 6 -10.60 39.58 8.31
CA SER A 6 -9.62 40.69 8.34
C SER A 6 -8.21 40.29 7.90
N VAL A 7 -7.92 38.98 7.85
CA VAL A 7 -6.61 38.47 7.45
C VAL A 7 -6.72 37.72 6.13
N ALA A 8 -6.41 38.42 5.04
CA ALA A 8 -6.38 37.84 3.70
C ALA A 8 -5.44 36.63 3.63
N HIS A 9 -5.80 35.62 2.82
CA HIS A 9 -5.02 34.39 2.62
C HIS A 9 -4.83 33.49 3.86
N ARG A 10 -5.59 33.67 4.94
CA ARG A 10 -5.64 32.74 6.09
C ARG A 10 -6.97 31.99 6.16
N ASP A 11 -7.29 31.28 5.08
CA ASP A 11 -8.45 30.40 4.99
C ASP A 11 -8.09 28.93 5.23
N PHE A 12 -9.12 28.07 5.23
CA PHE A 12 -8.96 26.64 5.44
C PHE A 12 -8.06 25.97 4.39
N TYR A 13 -7.79 26.55 3.23
CA TYR A 13 -6.90 25.94 2.23
C TYR A 13 -5.46 26.40 2.41
N ASN A 14 -5.26 27.66 2.78
CA ASN A 14 -3.95 28.30 2.85
C ASN A 14 -3.17 28.06 4.15
N ILE A 15 -3.82 27.66 5.25
CA ILE A 15 -3.10 27.30 6.48
C ILE A 15 -2.33 25.98 6.31
N ARG A 16 -1.23 25.80 7.03
CA ARG A 16 -0.51 24.52 7.08
C ARG A 16 -1.16 23.61 8.10
N LYS A 17 -1.49 22.38 7.69
CA LYS A 17 -1.94 21.31 8.58
C LYS A 17 -0.95 20.17 8.44
N VAL A 18 -0.74 19.47 9.55
CA VAL A 18 0.19 18.35 9.62
C VAL A 18 -0.59 17.17 10.17
N ASP A 19 -0.43 16.01 9.53
CA ASP A 19 -0.90 14.75 10.11
C ASP A 19 -0.03 14.41 11.32
N THR A 20 -0.61 14.48 12.51
CA THR A 20 0.12 14.26 13.77
C THR A 20 0.43 12.79 14.04
N HIS A 21 -0.24 11.87 13.33
CA HIS A 21 -0.01 10.44 13.41
C HIS A 21 -0.39 9.76 12.09
N VAL A 22 0.58 9.16 11.43
CA VAL A 22 0.40 8.45 10.16
C VAL A 22 1.17 7.13 10.19
N HIS A 23 0.59 6.09 9.60
CA HIS A 23 1.29 4.84 9.32
C HIS A 23 1.70 4.84 7.85
N ALA A 24 3.00 4.73 7.55
CA ALA A 24 3.50 4.81 6.18
C ALA A 24 2.87 3.74 5.26
N ALA A 25 2.72 2.50 5.76
CA ALA A 25 2.04 1.41 5.06
C ALA A 25 0.58 1.72 4.66
N SER A 26 -0.03 2.70 5.32
CA SER A 26 -1.42 3.13 5.18
C SER A 26 -1.57 4.49 4.51
N SER A 27 -0.45 5.13 4.16
CA SER A 27 -0.44 6.51 3.66
C SER A 27 -0.91 6.61 2.19
N MET A 28 -0.91 5.50 1.47
CA MET A 28 -1.27 5.45 0.06
C MET A 28 -2.76 5.22 -0.14
N ASN A 29 -3.32 5.91 -1.14
CA ASN A 29 -4.66 5.61 -1.65
C ASN A 29 -4.67 4.22 -2.34
N GLN A 30 -5.74 3.45 -2.12
CA GLN A 30 -5.96 2.13 -2.72
C GLN A 30 -5.82 2.11 -4.25
N LYS A 31 -6.35 3.14 -4.93
CA LYS A 31 -6.24 3.28 -6.40
C LYS A 31 -4.80 3.50 -6.84
N HIS A 32 -4.00 4.19 -6.04
CA HIS A 32 -2.58 4.39 -6.31
C HIS A 32 -1.81 3.08 -6.22
N LEU A 33 -2.00 2.35 -5.11
CA LEU A 33 -1.39 1.04 -4.88
C LEU A 33 -1.77 0.03 -5.97
N LEU A 34 -3.06 -0.04 -6.34
CA LEU A 34 -3.53 -0.89 -7.44
C LEU A 34 -2.79 -0.61 -8.75
N ARG A 35 -2.70 0.66 -9.13
CA ARG A 35 -2.02 1.07 -10.36
C ARG A 35 -0.53 0.73 -10.33
N PHE A 36 0.09 0.88 -9.17
CA PHE A 36 1.48 0.52 -8.95
C PHE A 36 1.71 -0.99 -9.12
N MET A 37 0.90 -1.83 -8.46
CA MET A 37 0.99 -3.28 -8.58
C MET A 37 0.80 -3.74 -10.03
N LYS A 38 -0.22 -3.22 -10.73
CA LYS A 38 -0.45 -3.51 -12.16
C LYS A 38 0.74 -3.11 -13.04
N LYS A 39 1.38 -1.97 -12.75
CA LYS A 39 2.57 -1.52 -13.47
C LYS A 39 3.73 -2.49 -13.25
N LYS A 40 4.01 -2.87 -11.99
CA LYS A 40 5.13 -3.77 -11.64
C LYS A 40 4.98 -5.17 -12.22
N VAL A 41 3.77 -5.74 -12.21
CA VAL A 41 3.54 -7.04 -12.86
C VAL A 41 3.84 -6.96 -14.36
N ARG A 42 3.46 -5.86 -15.03
CA ARG A 42 3.70 -5.68 -16.47
C ARG A 42 5.16 -5.41 -16.82
N THR A 43 5.88 -4.63 -16.01
CA THR A 43 7.26 -4.21 -16.33
C THR A 43 8.33 -5.14 -15.73
N GLU A 44 8.02 -5.78 -14.61
CA GLU A 44 8.96 -6.54 -13.78
C GLU A 44 8.40 -7.91 -13.37
N GLY A 45 7.53 -8.52 -14.21
CA GLY A 45 6.93 -9.84 -13.93
C GLY A 45 7.95 -10.96 -13.68
N ASN A 46 9.07 -10.95 -14.40
CA ASN A 46 10.15 -11.94 -14.25
C ASN A 46 11.07 -11.69 -13.04
N ARG A 47 10.84 -10.61 -12.28
CA ARG A 47 11.67 -10.27 -11.13
C ARG A 47 11.44 -11.26 -10.00
N VAL A 48 12.51 -11.79 -9.42
CA VAL A 48 12.43 -12.63 -8.22
C VAL A 48 12.10 -11.76 -7.02
N VAL A 49 11.00 -12.07 -6.34
CA VAL A 49 10.45 -11.24 -5.24
C VAL A 49 10.35 -11.99 -3.92
N LEU A 50 10.53 -13.31 -3.92
CA LEU A 50 10.61 -14.13 -2.71
C LEU A 50 11.36 -15.43 -2.97
N MET A 51 11.78 -16.09 -1.89
CA MET A 51 12.33 -17.45 -1.89
C MET A 51 11.38 -18.38 -1.14
N ARG A 52 11.00 -19.51 -1.74
CA ARG A 52 10.27 -20.60 -1.05
C ARG A 52 11.24 -21.75 -0.81
N GLY A 53 11.77 -21.83 0.40
CA GLY A 53 12.93 -22.68 0.67
C GLY A 53 14.10 -22.20 -0.21
N ASP A 54 14.61 -23.09 -1.06
CA ASP A 54 15.70 -22.79 -2.00
C ASP A 54 15.22 -22.41 -3.42
N THR A 55 13.90 -22.34 -3.64
CA THR A 55 13.35 -22.02 -4.97
C THR A 55 13.06 -20.53 -5.10
N PRO A 56 13.67 -19.82 -6.07
CA PRO A 56 13.33 -18.43 -6.38
C PRO A 56 11.95 -18.34 -7.05
N VAL A 57 11.11 -17.43 -6.55
CA VAL A 57 9.77 -17.20 -7.12
C VAL A 57 9.68 -15.78 -7.68
N THR A 58 9.25 -15.70 -8.93
CA THR A 58 9.06 -14.45 -9.67
C THR A 58 7.73 -13.78 -9.34
N LEU A 59 7.64 -12.47 -9.58
CA LEU A 59 6.41 -11.71 -9.37
C LEU A 59 5.24 -12.29 -10.16
N GLU A 60 5.45 -12.71 -11.41
CA GLU A 60 4.41 -13.34 -12.23
C GLU A 60 3.94 -14.67 -11.63
N GLN A 61 4.86 -15.50 -11.11
CA GLN A 61 4.50 -16.75 -10.43
C GLN A 61 3.68 -16.50 -9.17
N VAL A 62 4.04 -15.48 -8.36
CA VAL A 62 3.25 -15.09 -7.19
C VAL A 62 1.81 -14.76 -7.59
N PHE A 63 1.61 -13.97 -8.64
CA PHE A 63 0.28 -13.61 -9.11
C PHE A 63 -0.52 -14.83 -9.63
N LYS A 64 0.15 -15.76 -10.33
CA LYS A 64 -0.45 -17.03 -10.77
C LYS A 64 -0.90 -17.90 -9.59
N GLU A 65 -0.10 -18.00 -8.53
CA GLU A 65 -0.44 -18.78 -7.33
C GLU A 65 -1.60 -18.18 -6.53
N VAL A 66 -1.71 -16.85 -6.50
CA VAL A 66 -2.84 -16.15 -5.88
C VAL A 66 -4.12 -16.34 -6.72
N GLY A 67 -4.01 -16.87 -7.94
CA GLY A 67 -5.13 -17.02 -8.87
C GLY A 67 -5.59 -15.69 -9.46
N LEU A 68 -4.71 -14.68 -9.50
CA LEU A 68 -5.02 -13.35 -9.99
C LEU A 68 -4.19 -13.02 -11.23
N THR A 69 -4.86 -12.56 -12.27
CA THR A 69 -4.16 -11.87 -13.36
C THR A 69 -4.05 -10.38 -13.06
N ALA A 70 -3.10 -9.70 -13.68
CA ALA A 70 -2.99 -8.24 -13.58
C ALA A 70 -4.26 -7.50 -14.06
N PHE A 71 -5.10 -8.16 -14.86
CA PHE A 71 -6.37 -7.63 -15.35
C PHE A 71 -7.47 -7.74 -14.30
N ASP A 72 -7.48 -8.83 -13.53
CA ASP A 72 -8.52 -9.13 -12.53
C ASP A 72 -8.37 -8.34 -11.22
N LEU A 73 -7.21 -7.72 -10.99
CA LEU A 73 -7.00 -6.85 -9.83
C LEU A 73 -7.95 -5.64 -9.87
N SER A 74 -8.84 -5.55 -8.89
CA SER A 74 -9.72 -4.40 -8.66
C SER A 74 -9.42 -3.72 -7.32
N VAL A 75 -10.00 -2.54 -7.10
CA VAL A 75 -9.90 -1.83 -5.81
C VAL A 75 -10.55 -2.67 -4.71
N ASP A 76 -11.70 -3.26 -5.01
CA ASP A 76 -12.46 -4.11 -4.07
C ASP A 76 -11.69 -5.39 -3.72
N SER A 77 -10.87 -5.90 -4.65
CA SER A 77 -10.00 -7.06 -4.42
C SER A 77 -8.84 -6.78 -3.45
N LEU A 78 -8.46 -5.52 -3.22
CA LEU A 78 -7.28 -5.20 -2.39
C LEU A 78 -7.58 -5.13 -0.89
N ASP A 79 -8.85 -5.04 -0.47
CA ASP A 79 -9.32 -4.91 0.93
C ASP A 79 -8.42 -4.07 1.87
N VAL A 80 -7.84 -2.98 1.35
CA VAL A 80 -6.92 -2.08 2.08
C VAL A 80 -7.67 -0.94 2.76
N HIS A 81 -8.71 -1.25 3.54
CA HIS A 81 -9.51 -0.24 4.23
C HIS A 81 -8.81 0.24 5.52
N ALA A 82 -8.55 1.53 5.69
CA ALA A 82 -8.26 2.09 7.02
C ALA A 82 -9.60 2.36 7.75
N ASP A 83 -9.89 1.69 8.88
CA ASP A 83 -11.10 1.98 9.69
C ASP A 83 -10.73 2.83 10.91
N ARG A 84 -11.68 3.64 11.40
CA ARG A 84 -11.50 4.49 12.59
C ARG A 84 -11.22 3.66 13.85
N ASN A 85 -11.58 2.38 13.87
CA ASN A 85 -11.32 1.46 14.98
C ASN A 85 -9.91 0.84 14.99
N THR A 86 -9.00 1.26 14.09
CA THR A 86 -7.62 0.75 14.04
C THR A 86 -6.63 1.59 14.86
N PHE A 87 -7.09 2.71 15.44
CA PHE A 87 -6.27 3.51 16.35
C PHE A 87 -6.06 2.72 17.66
N HIS A 88 -4.79 2.45 18.00
CA HIS A 88 -4.33 1.70 19.19
C HIS A 88 -4.50 0.16 19.21
N ARG A 89 -4.94 -0.46 18.11
CA ARG A 89 -5.14 -1.93 18.05
C ARG A 89 -4.27 -2.58 16.97
N PHE A 90 -3.02 -2.88 17.33
CA PHE A 90 -2.02 -3.52 16.45
C PHE A 90 -2.46 -4.91 15.94
N ASP A 91 -3.28 -5.63 16.71
CA ASP A 91 -3.89 -6.90 16.33
C ASP A 91 -4.85 -6.74 15.14
N LYS A 92 -5.71 -5.71 15.17
CA LYS A 92 -6.62 -5.38 14.05
C LYS A 92 -5.92 -4.78 12.84
N PHE A 93 -4.76 -4.13 13.02
CA PHE A 93 -3.94 -3.63 11.91
C PHE A 93 -3.41 -4.77 11.03
N ASN A 94 -2.93 -5.86 11.63
CA ASN A 94 -2.38 -6.99 10.87
C ASN A 94 -3.43 -7.76 10.06
N SER A 95 -4.65 -7.91 10.59
CA SER A 95 -5.75 -8.54 9.84
C SER A 95 -6.24 -7.69 8.68
N LYS A 96 -6.04 -6.36 8.72
CA LYS A 96 -6.62 -5.40 7.77
C LYS A 96 -5.68 -4.95 6.64
N TYR A 97 -4.38 -5.15 6.80
CA TYR A 97 -3.39 -4.98 5.71
C TYR A 97 -3.01 -6.31 5.08
N ASN A 98 -3.96 -7.23 4.96
CA ASN A 98 -3.75 -8.50 4.30
C ASN A 98 -4.58 -8.49 3.00
N PRO A 99 -4.06 -7.94 1.88
CA PRO A 99 -4.79 -7.94 0.63
C PRO A 99 -5.21 -9.38 0.33
N LEU A 100 -6.52 -9.62 0.17
CA LEU A 100 -7.11 -10.94 -0.11
C LEU A 100 -6.97 -11.98 1.02
N GLY A 101 -6.53 -11.60 2.22
CA GLY A 101 -6.12 -12.58 3.22
C GLY A 101 -4.78 -13.27 2.89
N GLN A 102 -4.08 -12.84 1.83
CA GLN A 102 -2.79 -13.39 1.41
C GLN A 102 -1.62 -12.48 1.77
N SER A 103 -0.86 -12.89 2.78
CA SER A 103 0.26 -12.12 3.35
C SER A 103 1.35 -11.79 2.34
N VAL A 104 1.45 -12.58 1.26
CA VAL A 104 2.53 -12.50 0.26
C VAL A 104 2.54 -11.17 -0.49
N LEU A 105 1.39 -10.66 -0.96
CA LEU A 105 1.36 -9.38 -1.70
C LEU A 105 1.67 -8.19 -0.80
N ARG A 106 1.17 -8.20 0.44
CA ARG A 106 1.55 -7.20 1.45
C ARG A 106 3.06 -7.22 1.71
N ASP A 107 3.62 -8.41 1.87
CA ASP A 107 5.03 -8.58 2.18
C ASP A 107 5.91 -8.06 1.03
N ILE A 108 5.51 -8.27 -0.22
CA ILE A 108 6.25 -7.77 -1.38
C ILE A 108 6.12 -6.24 -1.56
N PHE A 109 4.90 -5.69 -1.45
CA PHE A 109 4.63 -4.31 -1.86
C PHE A 109 4.62 -3.27 -0.73
N ILE A 110 4.42 -3.69 0.53
CA ILE A 110 4.17 -2.78 1.66
C ILE A 110 5.16 -2.98 2.81
N LYS A 111 5.81 -4.15 2.94
CA LYS A 111 6.87 -4.34 3.96
C LYS A 111 8.23 -3.86 3.46
N THR A 112 9.04 -3.36 4.40
CA THR A 112 10.45 -3.05 4.20
C THR A 112 11.34 -4.28 4.34
N ASP A 113 10.97 -5.20 5.22
CA ASP A 113 11.70 -6.46 5.45
C ASP A 113 11.11 -7.56 4.55
N ASN A 114 11.68 -7.68 3.36
CA ASN A 114 11.36 -8.71 2.38
C ASN A 114 12.58 -9.02 1.50
N TYR A 115 12.46 -9.99 0.59
CA TYR A 115 13.56 -10.42 -0.28
C TYR A 115 14.17 -9.29 -1.12
N ILE A 116 13.34 -8.33 -1.57
CA ILE A 116 13.77 -7.16 -2.34
C ILE A 116 14.08 -5.94 -1.45
N LYS A 117 14.25 -6.15 -0.14
CA LYS A 117 14.64 -5.13 0.85
C LYS A 117 13.76 -3.88 0.83
N GLY A 118 12.46 -4.07 0.59
CA GLY A 118 11.48 -2.98 0.59
C GLY A 118 11.52 -2.06 -0.62
N GLU A 119 12.22 -2.42 -1.70
CA GLU A 119 12.37 -1.57 -2.88
C GLU A 119 11.02 -1.09 -3.45
N PHE A 120 10.04 -2.00 -3.55
CA PHE A 120 8.71 -1.63 -4.02
C PHE A 120 7.96 -0.71 -3.05
N PHE A 121 8.13 -0.91 -1.73
CA PHE A 121 7.54 -0.03 -0.74
C PHE A 121 8.16 1.38 -0.81
N ALA A 122 9.48 1.47 -0.96
CA ALA A 122 10.16 2.74 -1.14
C ALA A 122 9.73 3.46 -2.43
N GLU A 123 9.54 2.73 -3.53
CA GLU A 123 9.14 3.33 -4.80
C GLU A 123 7.69 3.83 -4.80
N VAL A 124 6.77 3.11 -4.17
CA VAL A 124 5.36 3.55 -4.11
C VAL A 124 5.14 4.72 -3.15
N MET A 125 6.05 4.89 -2.18
CA MET A 125 6.08 6.02 -1.25
C MET A 125 6.71 7.30 -1.85
N LYS A 126 7.37 7.18 -3.00
CA LYS A 126 8.03 8.28 -3.70
C LYS A 126 7.07 9.03 -4.62
#